data_AF-X1A9I5-F1
#
_entry.id   AF-X1A9I5-F1
#
_cell.length_a   1.000
_cell.length_b   1.000
_cell.length_c   1.000
_cell.angle_alpha   90.00
_cell.angle_beta   90.00
_cell.angle_gamma   90.00
#
_symmetry.space_group_name_H-M   'P 1'
#
loop_
_entity.id
_entity.type
_entity.pdbx_description
1 polymer ?
#
loop_
_entity_poly.entity_id
_entity_poly.type
_entity_poly.pdbx_seq_one_letter_code
_entity_poly.pdbx_strand_id
1 'polypeptide(L)'
;MSGKTIWRRALDLDHRIIATGIFLIITYMILSPIEIPFPVSSYGQQYYDFIDEVPAGTTVGFMMGDTVATKPQLKPATTISMWMLYEKNCKIVYWYDKVEAVGLMNEYIAVVDEMSSRELVYGVDYIDLGFIAGTETGAVAFLENIRGVTGGLDVNGDDIDSFPIME
;
A
#
# COMPACT_ATOMS: atom_id res chain seq x y z
N MET A 1 17.46 54.06 12.01
CA MET A 1 17.87 52.74 12.52
C MET A 1 16.84 51.72 12.04
N SER A 2 17.11 51.02 10.93
CA SER A 2 16.17 50.04 10.39
C SER A 2 16.14 48.83 11.32
N GLY A 3 15.02 48.63 12.01
CA GLY A 3 14.84 47.51 12.95
C GLY A 3 15.10 46.19 12.23
N LYS A 4 15.93 45.33 12.81
CA LYS A 4 16.17 43.98 12.28
C LYS A 4 14.82 43.32 11.97
N THR A 5 14.62 42.92 10.72
CA THR A 5 13.45 42.16 10.27
C THR A 5 13.26 40.91 11.15
N ILE A 6 12.02 40.49 11.37
CA ILE A 6 11.67 39.32 12.20
C ILE A 6 12.49 38.07 11.82
N TRP A 7 12.76 37.91 10.52
CA TRP A 7 13.60 36.85 9.95
C TRP A 7 15.06 36.89 10.42
N ARG A 8 15.68 38.08 10.53
CA ARG A 8 17.05 38.21 11.04
C ARG A 8 17.13 37.94 12.54
N ARG A 9 16.09 38.31 13.30
CA ARG A 9 16.01 37.97 14.73
C ARG A 9 15.83 36.47 14.97
N ALA A 10 15.07 35.80 14.10
CA ALA A 10 14.91 34.35 14.12
C ALA A 10 16.20 33.61 13.73
N LEU A 11 17.01 34.15 12.83
CA LEU A 11 18.31 33.57 12.44
C LEU A 11 19.43 33.83 13.46
N ASP A 12 19.36 34.93 14.22
CA ASP A 12 20.31 35.24 15.31
C ASP A 12 19.99 34.46 16.61
N LEU A 13 18.87 33.74 16.67
CA LEU A 13 18.44 32.94 17.82
C LEU A 13 19.28 31.66 17.94
N ASP A 14 19.61 31.27 19.17
CA ASP A 14 20.35 30.03 19.42
C ASP A 14 19.58 28.83 18.82
N HIS A 15 20.27 28.06 17.99
CA HIS A 15 19.75 26.83 17.36
C HIS A 15 19.04 25.89 18.33
N ARG A 16 19.45 25.85 19.61
CA ARG A 16 18.81 25.03 20.66
C ARG A 16 17.39 25.49 20.95
N ILE A 17 17.17 26.80 21.03
CA ILE A 17 15.84 27.37 21.30
C ILE A 17 14.91 27.09 20.11
N ILE A 18 15.43 27.24 18.89
CA ILE A 18 14.70 26.92 17.66
C ILE A 18 14.36 25.41 17.63
N ALA A 19 15.34 24.54 17.92
CA ALA A 19 15.14 23.09 17.95
C ALA A 19 14.12 22.66 19.03
N THR A 20 14.18 23.23 20.24
CA THR A 20 13.19 22.97 21.29
C THR A 20 11.81 23.47 20.90
N GLY A 21 11.71 24.64 20.27
CA GLY A 21 10.43 25.15 19.76
C GLY A 21 9.81 24.23 18.71
N ILE A 22 10.60 23.79 17.72
CA ILE A 22 10.17 22.82 16.70
C ILE A 22 9.76 21.50 17.35
N PHE A 23 10.56 20.99 18.29
CA PHE A 23 10.26 19.77 19.04
C PHE A 23 8.91 19.86 19.74
N LEU A 24 8.66 20.94 20.50
CA LEU A 24 7.38 21.13 21.19
C LEU A 24 6.19 21.23 20.23
N ILE A 25 6.34 21.91 19.09
CA ILE A 25 5.28 22.01 18.07
C ILE A 25 4.97 20.64 17.47
N ILE A 26 5.99 19.87 17.07
CA ILE A 26 5.82 18.52 16.52
C ILE A 26 5.20 17.60 17.58
N THR A 27 5.69 17.63 18.82
CA THR A 27 5.10 16.87 19.94
C THR A 27 3.64 17.22 20.15
N TYR A 28 3.29 18.51 20.11
CA TYR A 28 1.90 18.94 20.23
C TYR A 28 1.04 18.41 19.08
N MET A 29 1.51 18.48 17.82
CA MET A 29 0.79 17.93 16.66
C MET A 29 0.58 16.42 16.75
N ILE A 30 1.51 15.68 17.35
CA ILE A 30 1.40 14.23 17.56
C ILE A 30 0.41 13.91 18.69
N LEU A 31 0.46 14.67 19.80
CA LEU A 31 -0.42 14.43 20.96
C LEU A 31 -1.85 14.91 20.73
N SER A 32 -2.03 15.95 19.91
CA SER A 32 -3.31 16.53 19.55
C SER A 32 -3.40 16.59 18.02
N PRO A 33 -3.75 15.47 17.36
CA PRO A 33 -3.88 15.44 15.90
C PRO A 33 -4.87 16.51 15.45
N ILE A 34 -4.40 17.41 14.59
CA ILE A 34 -5.24 18.44 14.00
C ILE A 34 -6.03 17.78 12.87
N GLU A 35 -7.34 17.70 13.03
CA GLU A 35 -8.24 17.23 11.98
C GLU A 35 -8.31 18.30 10.89
N ILE A 36 -7.51 18.11 9.84
CA ILE A 36 -7.60 18.94 8.64
C ILE A 36 -8.57 18.24 7.70
N PRO A 37 -9.72 18.84 7.33
CA PRO A 37 -10.59 18.28 6.33
C PRO A 37 -9.87 18.32 4.98
N PHE A 38 -9.40 17.17 4.52
CA PHE A 38 -8.86 17.03 3.18
C PHE A 38 -10.03 16.78 2.22
N PRO A 39 -10.27 17.65 1.23
CA PRO A 39 -11.24 17.35 0.20
C PRO A 39 -10.80 16.11 -0.59
N VAL A 40 -11.78 15.34 -1.06
CA VAL A 40 -11.50 14.21 -1.96
C VAL A 40 -10.86 14.78 -3.23
N SER A 41 -9.67 14.29 -3.55
CA SER A 41 -8.97 14.70 -4.76
C SER A 41 -9.60 14.05 -5.99
N SER A 42 -9.49 14.69 -7.16
CA SER A 42 -9.95 14.11 -8.42
C SER A 42 -9.28 12.76 -8.72
N TYR A 43 -8.03 12.58 -8.31
CA TYR A 43 -7.30 11.31 -8.43
C TYR A 43 -7.85 10.24 -7.49
N GLY A 44 -8.19 10.60 -6.25
CA GLY A 44 -8.80 9.69 -5.30
C GLY A 44 -10.17 9.18 -5.79
N GLN A 45 -10.98 10.08 -6.35
CA GLN A 45 -12.29 9.70 -6.92
C GLN A 45 -12.13 8.76 -8.12
N GLN A 46 -11.25 9.09 -9.07
CA GLN A 46 -10.99 8.22 -10.24
C GLN A 46 -10.51 6.82 -9.84
N TYR A 47 -9.67 6.73 -8.82
CA TYR A 47 -9.19 5.44 -8.33
C TYR A 47 -10.30 4.63 -7.65
N TYR A 48 -11.14 5.29 -6.85
CA TYR A 48 -12.32 4.67 -6.26
C TYR A 48 -13.26 4.12 -7.34
N ASP A 49 -13.59 4.94 -8.34
CA ASP A 49 -14.49 4.56 -9.44
C ASP A 49 -13.90 3.37 -10.22
N PHE A 50 -12.59 3.37 -10.48
CA PHE A 50 -11.90 2.25 -11.15
C PHE A 50 -12.06 0.92 -10.39
N ILE A 51 -11.89 0.92 -9.06
CA ILE A 51 -12.10 -0.30 -8.25
C ILE A 51 -13.58 -0.67 -8.20
N ASP A 52 -14.48 0.32 -8.11
CA ASP A 52 -15.91 0.06 -8.05
C ASP A 52 -16.46 -0.52 -9.37
N GLU A 53 -15.87 -0.16 -10.51
CA GLU A 53 -16.21 -0.71 -11.82
C GLU A 53 -15.78 -2.17 -12.02
N VAL A 54 -14.91 -2.71 -11.15
CA VAL A 54 -14.49 -4.12 -11.23
C VAL A 54 -15.71 -5.04 -11.04
N PRO A 55 -16.00 -5.95 -11.99
CA PRO A 55 -17.15 -6.85 -11.86
C PRO A 55 -16.96 -7.82 -10.69
N ALA A 56 -18.06 -8.10 -10.00
CA ALA A 56 -18.08 -9.05 -8.89
C ALA A 56 -17.64 -10.47 -9.34
N GLY A 57 -16.90 -11.16 -8.48
CA GLY A 57 -16.42 -12.52 -8.73
C GLY A 57 -15.24 -12.63 -9.70
N THR A 58 -14.64 -11.52 -10.14
CA THR A 58 -13.49 -11.54 -11.05
C THR A 58 -12.18 -11.86 -10.31
N THR A 59 -11.23 -12.47 -11.01
CA THR A 59 -9.86 -12.62 -10.52
C THR A 59 -9.05 -11.39 -10.91
N VAL A 60 -8.42 -10.74 -9.94
CA VAL A 60 -7.69 -9.49 -10.11
C VAL A 60 -6.21 -9.69 -9.80
N GLY A 61 -5.34 -9.30 -10.73
CA GLY A 61 -3.92 -9.16 -10.46
C GLY A 61 -3.64 -7.87 -9.69
N PHE A 62 -3.00 -7.98 -8.53
CA PHE A 62 -2.75 -6.84 -7.65
C PHE A 62 -1.26 -6.68 -7.40
N MET A 63 -0.65 -5.68 -8.05
CA MET A 63 0.74 -5.31 -7.81
C MET A 63 0.83 -4.44 -6.56
N MET A 64 1.59 -4.87 -5.55
CA MET A 64 1.87 -4.03 -4.38
C MET A 64 3.36 -3.63 -4.36
N GLY A 65 3.61 -2.33 -4.22
CA GLY A 65 4.94 -1.73 -4.16
C GLY A 65 5.27 -1.08 -2.81
N ASP A 66 4.51 -1.43 -1.77
CA ASP A 66 4.69 -0.88 -0.43
C ASP A 66 6.03 -1.34 0.17
N THR A 67 6.68 -0.43 0.88
CA THR A 67 7.91 -0.69 1.65
C THR A 67 7.65 -0.41 3.11
N VAL A 68 8.52 -0.85 4.00
CA VAL A 68 8.36 -0.55 5.44
C VAL A 68 8.35 0.96 5.69
N ALA A 69 9.12 1.71 4.90
CA ALA A 69 9.20 3.17 4.99
C ALA A 69 7.92 3.88 4.49
N THR A 70 7.26 3.33 3.47
CA THR A 70 6.05 3.93 2.89
C THR A 70 4.74 3.41 3.50
N LYS A 71 4.80 2.28 4.22
CA LYS A 71 3.65 1.66 4.91
C LYS A 71 2.76 2.65 5.68
N PRO A 72 3.29 3.59 6.50
CA PRO A 72 2.44 4.52 7.25
C PRO A 72 1.55 5.40 6.38
N GLN A 73 1.94 5.63 5.12
CA GLN A 73 1.20 6.46 4.17
C GLN A 73 0.32 5.63 3.22
N LEU A 74 0.78 4.44 2.82
CA LEU A 74 0.15 3.64 1.77
C LEU A 74 -0.80 2.56 2.29
N LYS A 75 -0.51 1.95 3.45
CA LYS A 75 -1.30 0.85 4.01
C LYS A 75 -2.81 1.08 3.99
N PRO A 76 -3.35 2.24 4.45
CA PRO A 76 -4.79 2.45 4.48
C PRO A 76 -5.44 2.38 3.10
N ALA A 77 -4.80 2.95 2.08
CA ALA A 77 -5.31 2.92 0.72
C ALA A 77 -5.25 1.50 0.13
N THR A 78 -4.14 0.78 0.37
CA THR A 78 -3.96 -0.59 -0.10
C THR A 78 -4.99 -1.54 0.51
N THR A 79 -5.17 -1.52 1.83
CA THR A 79 -6.13 -2.41 2.52
C THR A 79 -7.58 -2.08 2.19
N ILE A 80 -7.93 -0.81 2.01
CA ILE A 80 -9.27 -0.42 1.54
C ILE A 80 -9.53 -0.94 0.12
N SER A 81 -8.53 -0.87 -0.77
CA SER A 81 -8.65 -1.37 -2.15
C SER A 81 -8.87 -2.89 -2.16
N MET A 82 -8.08 -3.62 -1.37
CA MET A 82 -8.24 -5.07 -1.19
C MET A 82 -9.63 -5.40 -0.63
N TRP A 83 -10.05 -4.71 0.44
CA TRP A 83 -11.36 -4.91 1.06
C TRP A 83 -12.52 -4.70 0.06
N MET A 84 -12.50 -3.61 -0.73
CA MET A 84 -13.52 -3.35 -1.75
C MET A 84 -13.63 -4.47 -2.79
N LEU A 85 -12.49 -5.06 -3.19
CA LEU A 85 -12.46 -6.19 -4.12
C LEU A 85 -13.04 -7.46 -3.48
N TYR A 86 -12.70 -7.75 -2.22
CA TYR A 86 -13.24 -8.91 -1.51
C TYR A 86 -14.73 -8.78 -1.18
N GLU A 87 -15.24 -7.59 -0.90
CA GLU A 87 -16.70 -7.32 -0.77
C GLU A 87 -17.45 -7.66 -2.06
N LYS A 88 -16.80 -7.48 -3.22
CA LYS A 88 -17.31 -7.88 -4.53
C LYS A 88 -17.06 -9.38 -4.82
N ASN A 89 -16.64 -10.18 -3.84
CA ASN A 89 -16.25 -11.59 -4.00
C ASN A 89 -15.16 -11.81 -5.06
N CYS A 90 -14.32 -10.82 -5.33
CA CYS A 90 -13.19 -10.99 -6.23
C CYS A 90 -12.13 -11.87 -5.57
N LYS A 91 -11.36 -12.56 -6.40
CA LYS A 91 -10.16 -13.29 -5.99
C LYS A 91 -8.94 -12.44 -6.35
N ILE A 92 -7.88 -12.46 -5.54
CA ILE A 92 -6.72 -11.58 -5.76
C ILE A 92 -5.42 -12.37 -5.91
N VAL A 93 -4.71 -12.14 -7.02
CA VAL A 93 -3.37 -12.69 -7.27
C VAL A 93 -2.34 -11.59 -7.02
N TYR A 94 -1.59 -11.71 -5.94
CA TYR A 94 -0.61 -10.71 -5.53
C TYR A 94 0.77 -10.94 -6.15
N TRP A 95 1.45 -9.85 -6.46
CA TRP A 95 2.86 -9.84 -6.84
C TRP A 95 3.48 -8.48 -6.52
N TYR A 96 4.81 -8.40 -6.46
CA TYR A 96 5.50 -7.21 -5.95
C TYR A 96 6.68 -6.77 -6.81
N ASP A 97 6.86 -5.46 -6.92
CA ASP A 97 8.07 -4.84 -7.50
C ASP A 97 9.10 -4.41 -6.43
N LYS A 98 8.79 -4.65 -5.14
CA LYS A 98 9.68 -4.44 -3.99
C LYS A 98 9.77 -5.73 -3.17
N VAL A 99 10.99 -6.14 -2.81
CA VAL A 99 11.23 -7.32 -1.98
C VAL A 99 10.60 -7.18 -0.59
N GLU A 100 10.61 -5.96 -0.02
CA GLU A 100 10.04 -5.68 1.31
C GLU A 100 8.53 -5.92 1.38
N ALA A 101 7.81 -5.76 0.25
CA ALA A 101 6.36 -5.90 0.18
C ALA A 101 5.89 -7.32 0.53
N VAL A 102 6.71 -8.34 0.22
CA VAL A 102 6.43 -9.75 0.53
C VAL A 102 6.14 -9.93 2.04
N GLY A 103 6.95 -9.29 2.88
CA GLY A 103 6.80 -9.39 4.35
C GLY A 103 5.60 -8.63 4.91
N LEU A 104 4.97 -7.76 4.13
CA LEU A 104 3.83 -6.94 4.55
C LEU A 104 2.48 -7.62 4.27
N MET A 105 2.44 -8.58 3.35
CA MET A 105 1.18 -9.19 2.89
C MET A 105 0.36 -9.80 4.03
N ASN A 106 0.99 -10.57 4.91
CA ASN A 106 0.31 -11.18 6.05
C ASN A 106 -0.34 -10.15 6.98
N GLU A 107 0.32 -9.00 7.20
CA GLU A 107 -0.25 -7.90 7.99
C GLU A 107 -1.45 -7.28 7.29
N TYR A 108 -1.42 -7.17 5.96
CA TYR A 108 -2.49 -6.53 5.19
C TYR A 108 -3.71 -7.44 5.06
N ILE A 109 -3.51 -8.73 4.80
CA ILE A 109 -4.59 -9.73 4.82
C ILE A 109 -5.27 -9.76 6.17
N ALA A 110 -4.52 -9.80 7.29
CA ALA A 110 -5.11 -9.81 8.62
C ALA A 110 -6.01 -8.58 8.89
N VAL A 111 -5.62 -7.40 8.40
CA VAL A 111 -6.45 -6.18 8.49
C VAL A 111 -7.71 -6.32 7.64
N VAL A 112 -7.59 -6.85 6.43
CA VAL A 112 -8.71 -7.00 5.50
C VAL A 112 -9.69 -8.08 5.95
N ASP A 113 -9.20 -9.17 6.55
CA ASP A 113 -10.01 -10.20 7.21
C ASP A 113 -10.88 -9.57 8.31
N GLU A 114 -10.27 -8.73 9.16
CA GLU A 114 -10.97 -8.00 10.21
C GLU A 114 -12.02 -7.05 9.61
N MET A 115 -11.66 -6.29 8.57
CA MET A 115 -12.57 -5.34 7.90
C MET A 115 -13.76 -6.02 7.22
N SER A 116 -13.53 -7.16 6.56
CA SER A 116 -14.54 -7.92 5.82
C SER A 116 -15.35 -8.88 6.70
N SER A 117 -14.95 -9.08 7.97
CA SER A 117 -15.51 -10.10 8.86
C SER A 117 -15.53 -11.50 8.23
N ARG A 118 -14.52 -11.78 7.40
CA ARG A 118 -14.37 -13.01 6.62
C ARG A 118 -12.92 -13.48 6.77
N GLU A 119 -12.75 -14.79 6.92
CA GLU A 119 -11.42 -15.41 6.82
C GLU A 119 -11.11 -15.67 5.35
N LEU A 120 -10.11 -14.98 4.81
CA LEU A 120 -9.65 -15.19 3.43
C LEU A 120 -8.79 -16.45 3.35
N VAL A 121 -9.12 -17.32 2.40
CA VAL A 121 -8.45 -18.62 2.24
C VAL A 121 -7.38 -18.58 1.14
N TYR A 122 -6.13 -18.86 1.51
CA TYR A 122 -5.02 -18.99 0.54
C TYR A 122 -5.30 -20.09 -0.50
N GLY A 123 -5.01 -19.82 -1.78
CA GLY A 123 -5.29 -20.70 -2.91
C GLY A 123 -6.73 -20.60 -3.47
N VAL A 124 -7.68 -20.06 -2.69
CA VAL A 124 -9.09 -19.91 -3.10
C VAL A 124 -9.44 -18.45 -3.33
N ASP A 125 -9.21 -17.62 -2.31
CA ASP A 125 -9.53 -16.20 -2.31
C ASP A 125 -8.33 -15.34 -2.73
N TYR A 126 -7.12 -15.80 -2.40
CA TYR A 126 -5.90 -15.13 -2.83
C TYR A 126 -4.71 -16.08 -2.93
N ILE A 127 -3.71 -15.70 -3.72
CA ILE A 127 -2.36 -16.29 -3.70
C ILE A 127 -1.31 -15.20 -3.78
N ASP A 128 -0.10 -15.52 -3.37
CA ASP A 128 1.05 -14.63 -3.41
C ASP A 128 2.15 -15.21 -4.31
N LEU A 129 2.44 -14.53 -5.41
CA LEU A 129 3.47 -14.90 -6.38
C LEU A 129 4.86 -14.32 -6.04
N GLY A 130 4.95 -13.51 -4.99
CA GLY A 130 6.20 -12.97 -4.50
C GLY A 130 6.76 -11.82 -5.34
N PHE A 131 8.07 -11.61 -5.18
CA PHE A 131 8.80 -10.50 -5.76
C PHE A 131 9.23 -10.79 -7.22
N ILE A 132 8.92 -9.85 -8.10
CA ILE A 132 9.31 -9.87 -9.50
C ILE A 132 10.33 -8.75 -9.77
N ALA A 133 11.55 -9.13 -10.13
CA ALA A 133 12.62 -8.19 -10.44
C ALA A 133 12.40 -7.50 -11.80
N GLY A 134 12.90 -6.26 -11.93
CA GLY A 134 12.88 -5.52 -13.19
C GLY A 134 11.94 -4.32 -13.21
N THR A 135 11.16 -4.07 -12.15
CA THR A 135 10.21 -2.94 -12.08
C THR A 135 9.30 -2.93 -13.31
N GLU A 136 9.36 -1.92 -14.17
CA GLU A 136 8.58 -1.84 -15.41
C GLU A 136 8.84 -3.00 -16.38
N THR A 137 10.10 -3.41 -16.59
CA THR A 137 10.42 -4.51 -17.50
C THR A 137 10.01 -5.87 -16.92
N GLY A 138 10.11 -6.01 -15.60
CA GLY A 138 9.62 -7.18 -14.87
C GLY A 138 8.09 -7.30 -14.92
N ALA A 139 7.40 -6.16 -14.75
CA ALA A 139 5.95 -6.07 -14.84
C ALA A 139 5.44 -6.48 -16.22
N VAL A 140 6.05 -5.97 -17.30
CA VAL A 140 5.68 -6.35 -18.68
C VAL A 140 5.89 -7.84 -18.89
N ALA A 141 7.05 -8.38 -18.51
CA ALA A 141 7.34 -9.80 -18.65
C ALA A 141 6.34 -10.67 -17.84
N PHE A 142 5.97 -10.23 -16.65
CA PHE A 142 4.99 -10.92 -15.80
C PHE A 142 3.61 -10.96 -16.46
N LEU A 143 3.16 -9.83 -17.00
CA LEU A 143 1.87 -9.74 -17.71
C LEU A 143 1.85 -10.54 -19.01
N GLU A 144 3.00 -10.73 -19.66
CA GLU A 144 3.12 -11.60 -20.85
C GLU A 144 3.13 -13.09 -20.50
N ASN A 145 3.84 -13.49 -19.44
CA ASN A 145 3.95 -14.89 -19.04
C ASN A 145 4.23 -15.05 -17.53
N ILE A 146 3.16 -15.10 -16.75
CA ILE A 146 3.22 -15.32 -15.29
C ILE A 146 4.04 -16.56 -14.95
N ARG A 147 3.72 -17.71 -15.55
CA ARG A 147 4.40 -19.01 -15.30
C ARG A 147 5.88 -18.95 -15.64
N GLY A 148 6.25 -18.26 -16.71
CA GLY A 148 7.64 -18.11 -17.13
C GLY A 148 8.45 -17.26 -16.16
N VAL A 149 7.87 -16.19 -15.62
CA VAL A 149 8.55 -15.26 -14.72
C VAL A 149 8.64 -15.83 -13.30
N THR A 150 7.59 -16.47 -12.81
CA THR A 150 7.59 -17.08 -11.46
C THR A 150 8.24 -18.47 -11.43
N GLY A 151 8.54 -19.05 -12.60
CA GLY A 151 8.96 -20.45 -12.71
C GLY A 151 7.84 -21.44 -12.40
N GLY A 152 6.57 -21.00 -12.41
CA GLY A 152 5.40 -21.81 -12.09
C GLY A 152 5.16 -21.99 -10.60
N LEU A 153 5.87 -21.25 -9.74
CA LEU A 153 5.79 -21.39 -8.28
C LEU A 153 5.25 -20.13 -7.61
N ASP A 154 4.58 -20.31 -6.48
CA ASP A 154 4.18 -19.23 -5.58
C ASP A 154 5.33 -18.84 -4.63
N VAL A 155 5.09 -17.87 -3.75
CA VAL A 155 6.08 -17.41 -2.77
C VAL A 155 6.52 -18.51 -1.77
N ASN A 156 5.70 -19.53 -1.56
CA ASN A 156 5.97 -20.65 -0.65
C ASN A 156 6.70 -21.81 -1.36
N GLY A 157 6.78 -21.78 -2.69
CA GLY A 157 7.36 -22.83 -3.54
C GLY A 157 6.35 -23.90 -3.98
N ASP A 158 5.05 -23.63 -3.81
CA ASP A 158 3.97 -24.49 -4.31
C ASP A 158 3.67 -24.19 -5.79
N ASP A 159 3.25 -25.21 -6.54
CA ASP A 159 2.89 -25.06 -7.96
C ASP A 159 1.64 -24.18 -8.11
N ILE A 160 1.75 -23.08 -8.86
CA ILE A 160 0.64 -22.15 -9.03
C ILE A 160 -0.55 -22.78 -9.75
N ASP A 161 -0.32 -23.76 -10.61
CA ASP A 161 -1.37 -24.46 -11.35
C ASP A 161 -2.16 -25.44 -10.45
N SER A 162 -1.72 -25.64 -9.20
CA SER A 162 -2.46 -26.43 -8.21
C SER A 162 -3.60 -25.66 -7.52
N PHE A 163 -3.64 -24.33 -7.66
CA PHE A 163 -4.60 -23.48 -6.95
C PHE A 163 -5.86 -23.17 -7.80
N PRO A 164 -7.09 -23.31 -7.24
CA PRO A 164 -8.34 -22.98 -7.93
C PRO A 164 -8.50 -21.51 -8.38
N ILE A 165 -7.65 -20.59 -7.92
CA ILE A 165 -7.63 -19.20 -8.37
C ILE A 165 -6.90 -19.01 -9.71
N MET A 166 -6.07 -19.97 -10.12
CA MET A 166 -5.22 -19.92 -11.32
C MET A 166 -5.77 -20.69 -12.53
N GLU A 167 -6.93 -21.34 -12.36
CA GLU A 167 -7.67 -22.02 -13.43
C GLU A 167 -8.33 -21.05 -14.42
#